data_AF-A0A6B3HME1-F1
#
_entry.id   AF-A0A6B3HME1-F1
#
_cell.length_a   1.000
_cell.length_b   1.000
_cell.length_c   1.000
_cell.angle_alpha   90.00
_cell.angle_beta   90.00
_cell.angle_gamma   90.00
#
_symmetry.space_group_name_H-M   'P 1'
#
loop_
_entity.id
_entity.type
_entity.pdbx_description
1 polymer ?
#
loop_
_entity_poly.entity_id
_entity_poly.type
_entity_poly.pdbx_seq_one_letter_code
_entity_poly.pdbx_strand_id
1 'polypeptide(L)'
;MTSIIEKSPLFDLRADVSVRATPEEIYAVVSDLPRSGEWSPECQGGEWISGEPSAVGSVFRGLNLRSEEVVAWAPLIRGEWHTDSRVTAAEP
;
A
#
# COMPACT_ATOMS: atom_id res chain seq x y z
N MET A 1 -22.41 14.19 -12.74
CA MET A 1 -21.45 15.28 -12.98
C MET A 1 -20.07 14.71 -12.65
N THR A 2 -19.26 14.45 -13.66
CA THR A 2 -17.94 13.79 -13.50
C THR A 2 -16.94 14.83 -13.01
N SER A 3 -16.23 14.57 -11.91
CA SER A 3 -15.30 15.54 -11.29
C SER A 3 -14.14 15.87 -12.24
N ILE A 4 -13.58 17.07 -12.15
CA ILE A 4 -12.40 17.46 -12.95
C ILE A 4 -11.18 16.58 -12.65
N ILE A 5 -11.14 16.00 -11.44
CA ILE A 5 -10.14 15.02 -10.98
C ILE A 5 -10.20 13.74 -11.82
N GLU A 6 -11.38 13.35 -12.33
CA GLU A 6 -11.55 12.15 -13.16
C GLU A 6 -11.07 12.35 -14.60
N LYS A 7 -10.97 13.60 -15.09
CA LYS A 7 -10.53 13.89 -16.48
C LYS A 7 -9.04 14.20 -16.59
N SER A 8 -8.42 14.69 -15.52
CA SER A 8 -7.00 15.04 -15.51
C SER A 8 -6.47 14.92 -14.08
N PRO A 9 -5.71 13.85 -13.75
CA PRO A 9 -5.16 13.72 -12.41
C PRO A 9 -4.20 14.89 -12.13
N LEU A 10 -4.19 15.38 -10.89
CA LEU A 10 -3.34 16.50 -10.46
C LEU A 10 -1.84 16.19 -10.65
N PHE A 11 -1.48 14.92 -10.50
CA PHE A 11 -0.16 14.36 -10.74
C PHE A 11 -0.31 12.96 -11.33
N ASP A 12 0.53 12.62 -12.30
CA ASP A 12 0.75 11.25 -12.78
C ASP A 12 2.22 10.91 -12.50
N LEU A 13 2.46 9.89 -11.66
CA LEU A 13 3.80 9.47 -11.25
C LEU A 13 3.95 7.98 -11.48
N ARG A 14 5.07 7.60 -12.10
CA ARG A 14 5.48 6.22 -12.30
C ARG A 14 6.91 6.03 -11.80
N ALA A 15 7.13 4.89 -11.14
CA ALA A 15 8.46 4.40 -10.79
C ALA A 15 8.51 2.90 -11.09
N ASP A 16 9.68 2.41 -11.50
CA ASP A 16 9.90 1.02 -11.87
C ASP A 16 11.23 0.55 -11.28
N VAL A 17 11.30 -0.73 -10.88
CA VAL A 17 12.54 -1.37 -10.40
C VAL A 17 12.67 -2.75 -11.03
N SER A 18 13.85 -3.07 -11.56
CA SER A 18 14.13 -4.40 -12.10
C SER A 18 14.56 -5.36 -10.99
N VAL A 19 13.88 -6.50 -10.88
CA VAL A 19 14.21 -7.55 -9.92
C VAL A 19 14.47 -8.86 -10.66
N ARG A 20 15.51 -9.59 -10.27
CA ARG A 20 15.87 -10.89 -10.88
C ARG A 20 15.12 -12.03 -10.17
N ALA A 21 13.81 -12.11 -10.41
CA ALA A 21 12.92 -13.13 -9.89
C ALA A 21 11.73 -13.31 -10.85
N THR A 22 10.97 -14.40 -10.71
CA THR A 22 9.76 -14.60 -11.51
C THR A 22 8.61 -13.72 -11.01
N PRO A 23 7.57 -13.45 -11.84
CA PRO A 23 6.38 -12.73 -11.38
C PRO A 23 5.73 -13.36 -10.16
N GLU A 24 5.67 -14.70 -10.08
CA GLU A 24 5.08 -15.44 -8.97
C GLU A 24 5.87 -15.25 -7.67
N GLU A 25 7.21 -15.27 -7.74
CA GLU A 25 8.08 -15.02 -6.59
C GLU A 25 7.89 -13.59 -6.06
N ILE A 26 7.82 -12.60 -6.96
CA ILE A 26 7.58 -11.20 -6.59
C ILE A 26 6.19 -11.02 -6.00
N TYR A 27 5.17 -11.59 -6.65
CA TYR A 27 3.79 -11.50 -6.21
C TYR A 27 3.62 -12.09 -4.81
N ALA A 28 4.21 -13.26 -4.55
CA ALA A 28 4.17 -13.88 -3.22
C ALA A 28 4.79 -13.00 -2.12
N VAL A 29 5.81 -12.19 -2.44
CA VAL A 29 6.40 -11.23 -1.50
C VAL A 29 5.49 -10.02 -1.30
N VAL A 30 5.07 -9.35 -2.37
CA VAL A 30 4.34 -8.07 -2.26
C VAL A 30 2.87 -8.23 -1.81
N SER A 31 2.28 -9.40 -2.01
CA SER A 31 0.91 -9.72 -1.57
C SER A 31 0.83 -10.17 -0.10
N ASP A 32 1.97 -10.43 0.55
CA ASP A 32 2.04 -10.72 1.99
C ASP A 32 2.07 -9.41 2.79
N LEU A 33 0.92 -8.73 2.85
CA LEU A 33 0.79 -7.40 3.42
C LEU A 33 1.25 -7.25 4.89
N PRO A 34 1.08 -8.24 5.79
CA PRO A 34 1.66 -8.17 7.14
C PRO A 34 3.16 -7.93 7.17
N ARG A 35 3.91 -8.34 6.14
CA ARG A 35 5.36 -8.15 6.03
C ARG A 35 5.77 -6.81 5.44
N SER A 36 4.83 -5.92 5.12
CA SER A 36 5.11 -4.63 4.47
C SER A 36 6.22 -3.80 5.14
N GLY A 37 6.33 -3.88 6.48
CA GLY A 37 7.37 -3.19 7.25
C GLY A 37 8.80 -3.64 6.97
N GLU A 38 9.02 -4.79 6.31
CA GLU A 38 10.37 -5.24 5.92
C GLU A 38 10.98 -4.37 4.80
N TRP A 39 10.15 -3.69 4.01
CA TRP A 39 10.59 -2.91 2.83
C TRP A 39 10.04 -1.47 2.79
N SER A 40 9.10 -1.12 3.66
CA SER A 40 8.51 0.21 3.70
C SER A 40 8.96 0.99 4.94
N PRO A 41 9.35 2.28 4.81
CA PRO A 41 9.67 3.12 5.95
C PRO A 41 8.45 3.68 6.69
N GLU A 42 7.23 3.55 6.14
CA GLU A 42 6.01 4.11 6.72
C GLU A 42 4.93 3.06 7.01
N CYS A 43 4.56 2.25 6.01
CA CYS A 43 3.68 1.09 6.23
C CYS A 43 4.45 0.01 6.99
N GLN A 44 4.08 -0.22 8.25
CA GLN A 44 4.74 -1.14 9.17
C GLN A 44 4.11 -2.54 9.14
N GLY A 45 3.21 -2.82 8.19
CA GLY A 45 2.42 -4.05 8.12
C GLY A 45 0.99 -3.83 8.57
N GLY A 46 0.43 -4.77 9.32
CA GLY A 46 -0.97 -4.76 9.75
C GLY A 46 -1.58 -6.15 9.85
N GLU A 47 -2.91 -6.22 9.82
CA GLU A 47 -3.66 -7.47 10.01
C GLU A 47 -4.79 -7.65 8.99
N TRP A 48 -5.04 -8.90 8.61
CA TRP A 48 -6.24 -9.27 7.86
C TRP A 48 -7.43 -9.31 8.82
N ILE A 49 -8.44 -8.48 8.57
CA ILE A 49 -9.61 -8.35 9.45
C ILE A 49 -10.85 -9.05 8.90
N SER A 50 -10.88 -9.39 7.61
CA SER A 50 -11.94 -10.22 7.02
C SER A 50 -11.51 -10.89 5.71
N GLY A 51 -12.12 -12.04 5.42
CA GLY A 51 -11.86 -12.83 4.22
C GLY A 51 -10.59 -13.70 4.31
N GLU A 52 -10.34 -14.47 3.25
CA GLU A 52 -9.10 -15.23 3.09
C GLU A 52 -7.93 -14.28 2.83
N PRO A 53 -6.80 -14.39 3.55
CA PRO A 53 -5.62 -13.55 3.34
C PRO A 53 -5.21 -13.47 1.86
N SER A 54 -4.95 -12.26 1.38
CA SER A 54 -4.47 -11.97 0.02
C SER A 54 -5.44 -12.35 -1.11
N ALA A 55 -6.68 -12.75 -0.81
CA ALA A 55 -7.70 -13.05 -1.81
C ALA A 55 -8.57 -11.83 -2.14
N VAL A 56 -9.16 -11.79 -3.35
CA VAL A 56 -10.13 -10.76 -3.73
C VAL A 56 -11.28 -10.70 -2.72
N GLY A 57 -11.62 -9.50 -2.28
CA GLY A 57 -12.67 -9.23 -1.30
C GLY A 57 -12.19 -9.21 0.16
N SER A 58 -11.00 -9.74 0.46
CA SER A 58 -10.41 -9.63 1.80
C SER A 58 -10.15 -8.18 2.18
N VAL A 59 -10.20 -7.90 3.48
CA VAL A 59 -9.95 -6.57 4.04
C VAL A 59 -8.74 -6.62 4.95
N PHE A 60 -7.79 -5.72 4.72
CA PHE A 60 -6.58 -5.54 5.49
C PHE A 60 -6.64 -4.20 6.23
N ARG A 61 -6.31 -4.23 7.52
CA ARG A 61 -6.08 -3.04 8.33
C ARG A 61 -4.58 -2.78 8.42
N GLY A 62 -4.10 -1.78 7.68
CA GLY A 62 -2.69 -1.39 7.69
C GLY A 62 -2.33 -0.54 8.90
N LEU A 63 -1.17 -0.80 9.50
CA LEU A 63 -0.54 0.04 10.51
C LEU A 63 0.56 0.86 9.83
N ASN A 64 0.44 2.19 9.91
CA ASN A 64 1.40 3.10 9.33
C ASN A 64 1.98 4.00 10.41
N LEU A 65 3.27 4.32 10.31
CA LEU A 65 3.97 5.23 11.20
C LEU A 65 4.68 6.28 10.36
N ARG A 66 4.30 7.55 10.54
CA ARG A 66 5.09 8.67 10.00
C ARG A 66 5.88 9.30 11.13
N SER A 67 7.20 9.31 10.99
CA SER A 67 8.10 9.93 11.97
C SER A 67 7.84 11.43 12.12
N GLU A 68 8.29 11.99 13.24
CA GLU A 68 8.20 13.43 13.51
C GLU A 68 9.25 14.25 12.71
N GLU A 69 10.31 13.60 12.24
CA GLU A 69 11.37 14.22 11.45
C GLU A 69 10.95 14.45 9.99
N VAL A 70 11.24 15.64 9.47
CA VAL A 70 10.54 16.25 8.32
C VAL A 70 11.23 15.97 6.99
N VAL A 71 10.44 15.73 5.93
CA VAL A 71 10.72 16.29 4.59
C VAL A 71 9.72 17.40 4.30
N ALA A 72 10.21 18.53 3.76
CA ALA A 72 9.50 19.82 3.73
C ALA A 72 8.13 19.83 3.00
N TRP A 73 7.80 18.75 2.30
CA TRP A 73 6.60 18.61 1.48
C TRP A 73 5.52 17.68 2.07
N ALA A 74 5.74 17.03 3.23
CA ALA A 74 4.85 15.97 3.73
C ALA A 74 3.64 16.48 4.56
N PRO A 75 2.39 16.08 4.23
CA PRO A 75 1.16 16.53 4.90
C PRO A 75 0.96 15.96 6.33
N LEU A 76 0.04 16.58 7.06
CA LEU A 76 -0.06 16.81 8.52
C LEU A 76 -0.12 15.62 9.51
N ILE A 77 -0.44 14.38 9.09
CA ILE A 77 -0.58 13.27 10.06
C ILE A 77 0.81 12.82 10.52
N ARG A 78 1.00 12.73 11.84
CA ARG A 78 2.24 12.30 12.51
C ARG A 78 1.90 11.17 13.47
N GLY A 79 2.86 10.29 13.72
CA GLY A 79 2.66 9.12 14.57
C GLY A 79 1.93 8.00 13.85
N GLU A 80 1.33 7.12 14.64
CA GLU A 80 0.64 5.93 14.16
C GLU A 80 -0.73 6.26 13.57
N TRP A 81 -1.07 5.64 12.44
CA TRP A 81 -2.37 5.75 11.80
C TRP A 81 -2.72 4.48 11.04
N HIS A 82 -4.01 4.29 10.76
CA HIS A 82 -4.51 3.07 10.14
C HIS A 82 -5.28 3.33 8.84
N THR A 83 -5.23 2.36 7.93
CA THR A 83 -6.09 2.29 6.74
C THR A 83 -6.86 0.99 6.73
N ASP A 84 -8.08 1.03 6.19
CA ASP A 84 -8.82 -0.18 5.83
C ASP A 84 -8.83 -0.29 4.31
N SER A 85 -8.25 -1.36 3.78
CA SER A 85 -8.11 -1.59 2.34
C SER A 85 -8.77 -2.91 1.95
N ARG A 86 -9.47 -2.92 0.81
CA ARG A 86 -10.06 -4.14 0.23
C ARG A 86 -9.30 -4.56 -1.01
N VAL A 87 -8.95 -5.84 -1.10
CA VAL A 87 -8.37 -6.42 -2.31
C VAL A 87 -9.43 -6.48 -3.41
N THR A 88 -9.19 -5.82 -4.54
CA THR A 88 -10.12 -5.79 -5.70
C THR A 88 -9.65 -6.68 -6.85
N ALA A 89 -8.36 -7.00 -6.90
CA ALA A 89 -7.73 -7.90 -7.85
C ALA A 89 -6.55 -8.61 -7.18
N ALA A 90 -6.26 -9.85 -7.59
CA ALA A 90 -5.21 -10.67 -7.00
C ALA A 90 -4.68 -11.68 -8.02
N GLU A 91 -3.87 -11.22 -8.97
CA GLU A 91 -3.27 -12.02 -10.04
C GLU A 91 -1.77 -11.65 -10.16
N PRO A 92 -0.86 -12.64 -10.28
CA PRO A 92 0.57 -12.40 -10.47
C PRO A 92 0.94 -11.87 -11.87
#